data_AF-A0A425VST0-F1
#
_entry.id   AF-A0A425VST0-F1
#
_cell.length_a   1.000
_cell.length_b   1.000
_cell.length_c   1.000
_cell.angle_alpha   90.00
_cell.angle_beta   90.00
_cell.angle_gamma   90.00
#
_symmetry.space_group_name_H-M   'P 1'
#
loop_
_entity.id
_entity.type
_entity.pdbx_description
1 polymer ?
#
loop_
_entity_poly.entity_id
_entity_poly.type
_entity_poly.pdbx_seq_one_letter_code
_entity_poly.pdbx_strand_id
1 'polypeptide(L)'
;MVGKDEDAAKSAVAEAGLTASVAYVESSEDAGTVVAADPAPGTTIQRGATVTLQVSSPFPSDYRHLRDYFDCVKRVTEYLKTQGFSIASSGTGDDGAAEVLYASADKGNITVGSRPFSHSFATGSSTDDVLASGAPMRGIRLDFAVSDIAMDASGPTEADAQHLADLCGFMGASQTLTEANATLPSDLTKTSARFVCVYGTMGDYSWSVLVVSEGDSVRASATCAPTSLYDDYDLSKFGNSICDMIACVDVYE
;
A
#
# COMPACT_ATOMS: atom_id res chain seq x y z
N MET A 1 7.71 -12.03 -28.27
CA MET A 1 6.61 -11.41 -27.49
C MET A 1 6.70 -11.89 -26.06
N VAL A 2 6.80 -13.21 -25.82
CA VAL A 2 7.19 -13.76 -24.52
C VAL A 2 8.52 -13.16 -24.04
N GLY A 3 8.61 -12.85 -22.76
CA GLY A 3 9.78 -12.24 -22.10
C GLY A 3 9.97 -10.74 -22.39
N LYS A 4 9.05 -10.11 -23.13
CA LYS A 4 9.03 -8.65 -23.27
C LYS A 4 8.17 -8.02 -22.18
N ASP A 5 8.52 -6.81 -21.79
CA ASP A 5 7.62 -5.90 -21.08
C ASP A 5 6.32 -5.67 -21.88
N GLU A 6 5.21 -5.48 -21.16
CA GLU A 6 3.87 -5.30 -21.71
C GLU A 6 3.80 -4.18 -22.76
N ASP A 7 4.37 -3.01 -22.49
CA ASP A 7 4.30 -1.88 -23.42
C ASP A 7 5.11 -2.17 -24.69
N ALA A 8 6.29 -2.74 -24.53
CA ALA A 8 7.12 -3.18 -25.65
C ALA A 8 6.43 -4.29 -26.49
N ALA A 9 5.64 -5.15 -25.85
CA ALA A 9 4.87 -6.18 -26.53
C ALA A 9 3.66 -5.59 -27.26
N LYS A 10 2.92 -4.66 -26.64
CA LYS A 10 1.83 -3.92 -27.29
C LYS A 10 2.31 -3.16 -28.51
N SER A 11 3.44 -2.44 -28.41
CA SER A 11 4.05 -1.75 -29.54
C SER A 11 4.40 -2.71 -30.67
N ALA A 12 5.02 -3.86 -30.37
CA ALA A 12 5.35 -4.85 -31.38
C ALA A 12 4.11 -5.46 -32.08
N VAL A 13 3.01 -5.67 -31.35
CA VAL A 13 1.73 -6.12 -31.91
C VAL A 13 1.14 -5.04 -32.83
N ALA A 14 1.15 -3.78 -32.38
CA ALA A 14 0.65 -2.65 -33.17
C ALA A 14 1.46 -2.42 -34.45
N GLU A 15 2.80 -2.51 -34.37
CA GLU A 15 3.71 -2.41 -35.53
C GLU A 15 3.46 -3.51 -36.58
N ALA A 16 3.03 -4.69 -36.13
CA ALA A 16 2.61 -5.78 -37.02
C ALA A 16 1.23 -5.55 -37.66
N GLY A 17 0.55 -4.43 -37.37
CA GLY A 17 -0.80 -4.14 -37.85
C GLY A 17 -1.87 -5.03 -37.21
N LEU A 18 -1.63 -5.46 -35.97
CA LEU A 18 -2.52 -6.30 -35.16
C LEU A 18 -3.02 -5.50 -33.95
N THR A 19 -4.04 -6.02 -33.28
CA THR A 19 -4.59 -5.44 -32.05
C THR A 19 -4.10 -6.22 -30.84
N ALA A 20 -3.59 -5.55 -29.81
CA ALA A 20 -3.23 -6.22 -28.55
C ALA A 20 -4.42 -6.25 -27.60
N SER A 21 -4.67 -7.41 -26.99
CA SER A 21 -5.51 -7.57 -25.80
C SER A 21 -4.62 -8.08 -24.67
N VAL A 22 -4.80 -7.61 -23.43
CA VAL A 22 -3.97 -8.05 -22.29
C VAL A 22 -4.83 -8.80 -21.30
N ALA A 23 -4.35 -9.96 -20.86
CA ALA A 23 -4.90 -10.74 -19.77
C ALA A 23 -3.82 -10.93 -18.71
N TYR A 24 -4.05 -10.43 -17.49
CA TYR A 24 -3.12 -10.64 -16.39
C TYR A 24 -3.32 -12.04 -15.80
N VAL A 25 -2.23 -12.73 -15.54
CA VAL A 25 -2.21 -14.08 -14.97
C VAL A 25 -1.21 -14.13 -13.81
N GLU A 26 -1.50 -14.94 -12.80
CA GLU A 26 -0.50 -15.25 -11.78
C GLU A 26 0.70 -15.94 -12.44
N SER A 27 1.89 -15.47 -12.12
CA SER A 27 3.14 -16.02 -12.63
C SER A 27 4.29 -15.73 -11.66
N SER A 28 5.35 -16.53 -11.76
CA SER A 28 6.61 -16.30 -11.06
C SER A 28 7.54 -15.34 -11.82
N GLU A 29 7.19 -14.93 -13.03
CA GLU A 29 7.94 -13.97 -13.83
C GLU A 29 7.74 -12.54 -13.30
N ASP A 30 8.68 -11.64 -13.61
CA ASP A 30 8.61 -10.24 -13.21
C ASP A 30 7.28 -9.60 -13.64
N ALA A 31 6.66 -8.83 -12.74
CA ALA A 31 5.42 -8.09 -12.98
C ALA A 31 5.47 -7.30 -14.29
N GLY A 32 4.40 -7.38 -15.10
CA GLY A 32 4.35 -6.72 -16.42
C GLY A 32 5.07 -7.48 -17.55
N THR A 33 5.73 -8.60 -17.26
CA THR A 33 6.35 -9.45 -18.30
C THR A 33 5.31 -10.29 -19.02
N VAL A 34 5.35 -10.31 -20.35
CA VAL A 34 4.53 -11.23 -21.16
C VAL A 34 5.02 -12.66 -20.96
N VAL A 35 4.17 -13.51 -20.40
CA VAL A 35 4.45 -14.93 -20.14
C VAL A 35 3.92 -15.84 -21.24
N ALA A 36 2.86 -15.43 -21.94
CA ALA A 36 2.34 -16.14 -23.10
C ALA A 36 1.66 -15.19 -24.09
N ALA A 37 1.42 -15.65 -25.31
CA ALA A 37 0.62 -14.94 -26.30
C ALA A 37 -0.25 -15.93 -27.07
N ASP A 38 -1.49 -15.52 -27.37
CA ASP A 38 -2.44 -16.28 -28.18
C ASP A 38 -3.01 -15.37 -29.30
N PRO A 39 -2.81 -15.70 -30.58
CA PRO A 39 -2.08 -16.86 -31.10
C PRO A 39 -0.59 -16.85 -30.79
N ALA A 40 0.00 -18.04 -30.70
CA ALA A 40 1.40 -18.21 -30.33
C ALA A 40 2.36 -17.52 -31.32
N PRO A 41 3.56 -17.09 -30.87
CA PRO A 41 4.54 -16.49 -31.77
C PRO A 41 4.86 -17.37 -32.98
N GLY A 42 4.80 -16.79 -34.18
CA GLY A 42 5.02 -17.50 -35.45
C GLY A 42 3.75 -18.04 -36.12
N THR A 43 2.57 -17.90 -35.49
CA THR A 43 1.28 -18.23 -36.12
C THR A 43 0.91 -17.18 -37.18
N THR A 44 0.57 -17.64 -38.39
CA THR A 44 0.03 -16.78 -39.44
C THR A 44 -1.42 -16.42 -39.12
N ILE A 45 -1.68 -15.12 -38.94
CA ILE A 45 -3.01 -14.57 -38.67
C ILE A 45 -3.37 -13.47 -39.66
N GLN A 46 -4.67 -13.18 -39.77
CA GLN A 46 -5.18 -12.10 -40.60
C GLN A 46 -4.70 -10.74 -40.08
N ARG A 47 -4.49 -9.79 -41.00
CA ARG A 47 -4.19 -8.40 -40.63
C ARG A 47 -5.34 -7.82 -39.80
N GLY A 48 -5.01 -7.06 -38.76
CA GLY A 48 -5.99 -6.50 -37.82
C GLY A 48 -6.55 -7.50 -36.81
N ALA A 49 -6.13 -8.78 -36.84
CA ALA A 49 -6.51 -9.75 -35.82
C ALA A 49 -5.98 -9.34 -34.44
N THR A 50 -6.64 -9.86 -33.40
CA THR A 50 -6.26 -9.62 -32.01
C THR A 50 -5.29 -10.68 -31.53
N VAL A 51 -4.24 -10.26 -30.84
CA VAL A 51 -3.33 -11.11 -30.07
C VAL A 51 -3.56 -10.84 -28.59
N THR A 52 -3.95 -11.88 -27.86
CA THR A 52 -4.07 -11.86 -26.40
C THR A 52 -2.70 -12.13 -25.79
N LEU A 53 -2.16 -11.14 -25.09
CA LEU A 53 -0.94 -11.24 -24.30
C LEU A 53 -1.32 -11.65 -22.88
N GLN A 54 -0.79 -12.80 -22.44
CA GLN A 54 -0.84 -13.17 -21.02
C GLN A 54 0.36 -12.54 -20.34
N VAL A 55 0.10 -11.68 -19.36
CA VAL A 55 1.12 -10.86 -18.69
C VAL A 55 1.15 -11.24 -17.22
N SER A 56 2.35 -11.38 -16.65
CA SER A 56 2.52 -11.59 -15.21
C SER A 56 1.83 -10.45 -14.46
N SER A 57 0.87 -10.80 -13.60
CA SER A 57 0.05 -9.85 -12.87
C SER A 57 0.94 -8.89 -12.07
N PRO A 58 0.86 -7.58 -12.28
CA PRO A 58 1.56 -6.62 -11.45
C PRO A 58 0.82 -6.34 -10.15
N PHE A 59 -0.29 -7.02 -9.90
CA PHE A 59 -1.17 -6.71 -8.78
C PHE A 59 -0.80 -7.48 -7.51
N PRO A 60 -1.02 -6.88 -6.33
CA PRO A 60 -0.92 -7.60 -5.07
C PRO A 60 -1.84 -8.83 -5.05
N SER A 61 -1.37 -9.92 -4.44
CA SER A 61 -2.20 -11.12 -4.24
C SER A 61 -3.31 -10.92 -3.21
N ASP A 62 -3.14 -9.96 -2.30
CA ASP A 62 -4.14 -9.50 -1.34
C ASP A 62 -4.06 -7.98 -1.18
N TYR A 63 -5.21 -7.32 -0.95
CA TYR A 63 -5.29 -5.87 -0.83
C TYR A 63 -4.49 -5.32 0.38
N ARG A 64 -4.16 -6.17 1.35
CA ARG A 64 -3.37 -5.84 2.54
C ARG A 64 -1.87 -5.82 2.28
N HIS A 65 -1.40 -6.33 1.14
CA HIS A 65 0.03 -6.41 0.82
C HIS A 65 0.56 -5.04 0.37
N LEU A 66 0.74 -4.14 1.35
CA LEU A 66 1.00 -2.72 1.08
C LEU A 66 2.29 -2.46 0.30
N ARG A 67 3.29 -3.33 0.44
CA ARG A 67 4.56 -3.22 -0.27
C ARG A 67 4.41 -3.42 -1.78
N ASP A 68 3.50 -4.29 -2.20
CA ASP A 68 3.36 -4.69 -3.60
C ASP A 68 2.80 -3.55 -4.47
N TYR A 69 2.04 -2.61 -3.89
CA TYR A 69 1.51 -1.45 -4.62
C TYR A 69 2.60 -0.55 -5.22
N PHE A 70 3.79 -0.51 -4.62
CA PHE A 70 4.91 0.28 -5.15
C PHE A 70 5.47 -0.28 -6.46
N ASP A 71 5.19 -1.55 -6.76
CA ASP A 71 5.59 -2.18 -8.02
C ASP A 71 4.55 -1.94 -9.13
N CYS A 72 3.36 -1.40 -8.78
CA CYS A 72 2.25 -1.17 -9.71
C CYS A 72 1.54 0.19 -9.55
N VAL A 73 2.27 1.23 -9.14
CA VAL A 73 1.72 2.55 -8.75
C VAL A 73 0.61 3.08 -9.67
N LYS A 74 0.81 3.04 -11.00
CA LYS A 74 -0.16 3.57 -11.98
C LYS A 74 -1.47 2.77 -12.07
N ARG A 75 -1.52 1.59 -11.48
CA ARG A 75 -2.65 0.65 -11.57
C ARG A 75 -3.24 0.29 -10.22
N VAL A 76 -2.78 0.93 -9.15
CA VAL A 76 -3.31 0.78 -7.78
C VAL A 76 -4.83 0.99 -7.77
N THR A 77 -5.31 2.09 -8.38
CA THR A 77 -6.75 2.38 -8.44
C THR A 77 -7.54 1.32 -9.20
N GLU A 78 -7.01 0.82 -10.31
CA GLU A 78 -7.65 -0.24 -11.10
C GLU A 78 -7.82 -1.50 -10.24
N TYR A 79 -6.74 -1.93 -9.61
CA TYR A 79 -6.74 -3.09 -8.72
C TYR A 79 -7.71 -2.90 -7.54
N LEU A 80 -7.62 -1.80 -6.81
CA LEU A 80 -8.45 -1.55 -5.63
C LEU A 80 -9.94 -1.54 -5.96
N LYS A 81 -10.34 -1.05 -7.15
CA LYS A 81 -11.72 -1.16 -7.64
C LYS A 81 -12.17 -2.61 -7.79
N THR A 82 -11.32 -3.50 -8.30
CA THR A 82 -11.63 -4.94 -8.37
C THR A 82 -11.76 -5.57 -6.99
N GLN A 83 -11.09 -5.01 -5.99
CA GLN A 83 -11.15 -5.44 -4.60
C GLN A 83 -12.34 -4.84 -3.83
N GLY A 84 -13.20 -4.04 -4.48
CA GLY A 84 -14.39 -3.44 -3.86
C GLY A 84 -14.16 -2.09 -3.18
N PHE A 85 -12.98 -1.48 -3.36
CA PHE A 85 -12.73 -0.12 -2.93
C PHE A 85 -13.19 0.90 -3.96
N SER A 86 -13.50 2.12 -3.52
CA SER A 86 -13.80 3.26 -4.38
C SER A 86 -13.02 4.49 -3.93
N ILE A 87 -12.66 5.37 -4.87
CA ILE A 87 -12.03 6.66 -4.52
C ILE A 87 -13.09 7.51 -3.80
N ALA A 88 -12.84 7.79 -2.52
CA ALA A 88 -13.64 8.71 -1.73
C ALA A 88 -13.13 10.15 -1.84
N SER A 89 -11.81 10.32 -2.02
CA SER A 89 -11.15 11.62 -2.19
C SER A 89 -9.83 11.43 -2.91
N SER A 90 -9.44 12.37 -3.76
CA SER A 90 -8.20 12.33 -4.52
C SER A 90 -7.71 13.75 -4.84
N GLY A 91 -6.39 13.90 -4.90
CA GLY A 91 -5.70 15.13 -5.30
C GLY A 91 -4.19 14.93 -5.30
N THR A 92 -3.46 16.01 -5.55
CA THR A 92 -2.01 16.05 -5.40
C THR A 92 -1.66 17.00 -4.27
N GLY A 93 -0.78 16.57 -3.36
CA GLY A 93 -0.23 17.41 -2.29
C GLY A 93 0.66 18.54 -2.83
N ASP A 94 1.09 19.42 -1.91
CA ASP A 94 1.98 20.54 -2.24
C ASP A 94 3.36 20.08 -2.77
N ASP A 95 3.78 18.86 -2.42
CA ASP A 95 4.98 18.19 -2.91
C ASP A 95 4.77 17.48 -4.27
N GLY A 96 3.56 17.59 -4.83
CA GLY A 96 3.15 16.94 -6.07
C GLY A 96 2.86 15.45 -5.93
N ALA A 97 2.95 14.87 -4.73
CA ALA A 97 2.63 13.47 -4.48
C ALA A 97 1.12 13.21 -4.53
N ALA A 98 0.77 11.95 -4.80
CA ALA A 98 -0.62 11.52 -4.75
C ALA A 98 -1.15 11.55 -3.32
N GLU A 99 -2.31 12.20 -3.12
CA GLU A 99 -3.08 12.16 -1.88
C GLU A 99 -4.45 11.55 -2.23
N VAL A 100 -4.62 10.26 -1.92
CA VAL A 100 -5.82 9.49 -2.33
C VAL A 100 -6.37 8.68 -1.18
N LEU A 101 -7.67 8.80 -0.93
CA LEU A 101 -8.44 7.97 -0.02
C LEU A 101 -9.32 7.00 -0.81
N TYR A 102 -9.10 5.72 -0.59
CA TYR A 102 -9.92 4.62 -1.05
C TYR A 102 -10.74 4.06 0.11
N ALA A 103 -12.06 4.01 -0.04
CA ALA A 103 -12.97 3.47 0.96
C ALA A 103 -13.61 2.17 0.49
N SER A 104 -13.75 1.22 1.41
CA SER A 104 -14.53 -0.01 1.24
C SER A 104 -15.61 -0.11 2.31
N ALA A 105 -16.72 -0.78 2.00
CA ALA A 105 -17.82 -1.00 2.95
C ALA A 105 -17.44 -1.96 4.09
N ASP A 106 -16.52 -2.89 3.85
CA ASP A 106 -16.20 -4.01 4.74
C ASP A 106 -14.70 -4.22 4.97
N LYS A 107 -13.83 -3.52 4.24
CA LYS A 107 -12.35 -3.70 4.31
C LYS A 107 -11.60 -2.51 4.88
N GLY A 108 -12.32 -1.52 5.42
CA GLY A 108 -11.74 -0.29 5.93
C GLY A 108 -11.30 0.66 4.81
N ASN A 109 -10.23 1.42 5.07
CA ASN A 109 -9.77 2.49 4.18
C ASN A 109 -8.30 2.30 3.81
N ILE A 110 -7.96 2.55 2.55
CA ILE A 110 -6.58 2.66 2.09
C ILE A 110 -6.31 4.11 1.74
N THR A 111 -5.22 4.66 2.27
CA THR A 111 -4.80 6.03 2.05
C THR A 111 -3.40 6.05 1.44
N VAL A 112 -3.23 6.78 0.35
CA VAL A 112 -1.94 7.08 -0.25
C VAL A 112 -1.63 8.54 0.00
N GLY A 113 -0.41 8.82 0.47
CA GLY A 113 0.01 10.19 0.80
C GLY A 113 1.45 10.25 1.31
N SER A 114 1.92 11.46 1.60
CA SER A 114 3.29 11.69 2.10
C SER A 114 3.45 11.48 3.61
N ARG A 115 2.35 11.27 4.33
CA ARG A 115 2.32 11.01 5.78
C ARG A 115 1.52 9.73 6.10
N PRO A 116 1.94 8.56 5.61
CA PRO A 116 1.19 7.31 5.81
C PRO A 116 1.02 6.94 7.30
N PHE A 117 1.90 7.43 8.15
CA PHE A 117 1.88 7.22 9.59
C PHE A 117 0.87 8.09 10.34
N SER A 118 0.24 9.09 9.71
CA SER A 118 -0.79 9.92 10.38
C SER A 118 -2.17 9.37 10.10
N HIS A 119 -3.00 9.22 11.14
CA HIS A 119 -4.43 8.90 11.00
C HIS A 119 -5.25 10.11 10.51
N SER A 120 -4.65 11.31 10.56
CA SER A 120 -5.17 12.50 9.94
C SER A 120 -4.74 12.56 8.47
N PHE A 121 -5.71 12.69 7.57
CA PHE A 121 -5.47 12.76 6.13
C PHE A 121 -6.12 14.00 5.53
N ALA A 122 -5.38 14.69 4.68
CA ALA A 122 -5.88 15.83 3.93
C ALA A 122 -6.79 15.33 2.81
N THR A 123 -8.09 15.61 2.89
CA THR A 123 -9.03 15.21 1.84
C THR A 123 -9.01 16.22 0.70
N GLY A 124 -8.64 15.75 -0.49
CA GLY A 124 -8.90 16.45 -1.74
C GLY A 124 -10.40 16.50 -2.08
N SER A 125 -10.79 17.37 -3.01
CA SER A 125 -12.18 17.51 -3.46
C SER A 125 -12.49 16.79 -4.77
N SER A 126 -11.54 16.05 -5.35
CA SER A 126 -11.71 15.33 -6.62
C SER A 126 -11.86 13.82 -6.40
N THR A 127 -12.30 13.13 -7.44
CA THR A 127 -12.25 11.66 -7.56
C THR A 127 -11.39 11.21 -8.75
N ASP A 128 -10.57 12.10 -9.29
CA ASP A 128 -9.66 11.81 -10.39
C ASP A 128 -8.59 10.80 -9.98
N ASP A 129 -8.15 9.98 -10.92
CA ASP A 129 -7.10 8.98 -10.68
C ASP A 129 -5.71 9.61 -10.88
N VAL A 130 -5.26 10.36 -9.86
CA VAL A 130 -3.96 11.06 -9.89
C VAL A 130 -2.78 10.09 -9.96
N LEU A 131 -2.91 8.88 -9.41
CA LEU A 131 -1.91 7.83 -9.49
C LEU A 131 -1.78 7.29 -10.92
N ALA A 132 -2.90 6.98 -11.59
CA ALA A 132 -2.87 6.62 -13.01
C ALA A 132 -2.36 7.78 -13.89
N SER A 133 -2.57 9.03 -13.46
CA SER A 133 -2.06 10.23 -14.12
C SER A 133 -0.57 10.48 -13.88
N GLY A 134 0.09 9.68 -13.04
CA GLY A 134 1.54 9.70 -12.83
C GLY A 134 2.02 10.46 -11.59
N ALA A 135 1.13 10.88 -10.69
CA ALA A 135 1.55 11.41 -9.40
C ALA A 135 2.32 10.34 -8.61
N PRO A 136 3.46 10.68 -7.97
CA PRO A 136 4.25 9.70 -7.23
C PRO A 136 3.55 9.27 -5.95
N MET A 137 3.69 7.99 -5.61
CA MET A 137 3.25 7.40 -4.36
C MET A 137 4.39 7.46 -3.34
N ARG A 138 4.20 8.23 -2.26
CA ARG A 138 5.22 8.43 -1.21
C ARG A 138 5.09 7.45 -0.06
N GLY A 139 3.86 7.08 0.27
CA GLY A 139 3.54 6.15 1.33
C GLY A 139 2.12 5.64 1.17
N ILE A 140 1.83 4.53 1.84
CA ILE A 140 0.50 3.94 1.90
C ILE A 140 0.16 3.49 3.32
N ARG A 141 -1.11 3.63 3.64
CA ARG A 141 -1.73 3.25 4.90
C ARG A 141 -2.97 2.42 4.62
N LEU A 142 -3.18 1.37 5.38
CA LEU A 142 -4.45 0.68 5.52
C LEU A 142 -4.94 0.91 6.95
N ASP A 143 -6.11 1.52 7.10
CA ASP A 143 -6.89 1.47 8.33
C ASP A 143 -7.84 0.27 8.23
N PHE A 144 -7.59 -0.75 9.05
CA PHE A 144 -8.34 -2.00 9.00
C PHE A 144 -9.81 -1.81 9.36
N ALA A 145 -10.68 -2.64 8.78
CA ALA A 145 -12.03 -2.78 9.30
C ALA A 145 -11.97 -3.32 10.73
N VAL A 146 -12.85 -2.83 11.62
CA VAL A 146 -12.90 -3.29 13.01
C VAL A 146 -13.13 -4.81 13.10
N SER A 147 -13.81 -5.41 12.12
CA SER A 147 -14.00 -6.86 12.03
C SER A 147 -12.72 -7.68 11.83
N ASP A 148 -11.66 -7.06 11.32
CA ASP A 148 -10.35 -7.70 11.13
C ASP A 148 -9.48 -7.61 12.39
N ILE A 149 -9.89 -6.82 13.39
CA ILE A 149 -9.14 -6.62 14.62
C ILE A 149 -9.58 -7.65 15.65
N ALA A 150 -8.83 -8.74 15.74
CA ALA A 150 -9.01 -9.77 16.75
C ALA A 150 -8.32 -9.37 18.06
N MET A 151 -8.94 -8.50 18.86
CA MET A 151 -8.43 -8.06 20.17
C MET A 151 -9.45 -8.37 21.27
N ASP A 152 -8.98 -8.85 22.43
CA ASP A 152 -9.83 -9.06 23.59
C ASP A 152 -9.91 -7.81 24.50
N ALA A 153 -10.70 -7.87 25.57
CA ALA A 153 -10.90 -6.74 26.49
C ALA A 153 -9.66 -6.37 27.32
N SER A 154 -8.56 -7.14 27.25
CA SER A 154 -7.32 -6.86 27.99
C SER A 154 -6.45 -5.79 27.32
N GLY A 155 -6.78 -5.39 26.09
CA GLY A 155 -6.09 -4.38 25.32
C GLY A 155 -5.08 -4.97 24.33
N PRO A 156 -4.37 -4.11 23.57
CA PRO A 156 -3.52 -4.54 22.47
C PRO A 156 -2.28 -5.29 22.95
N THR A 157 -1.94 -6.36 22.26
CA THR A 157 -0.75 -7.19 22.50
C THR A 157 0.12 -7.30 21.25
N GLU A 158 1.39 -7.65 21.43
CA GLU A 158 2.31 -7.92 20.32
C GLU A 158 1.78 -9.01 19.38
N ALA A 159 1.04 -10.00 19.90
CA ALA A 159 0.44 -11.04 19.09
C ALA A 159 -0.64 -10.49 18.14
N ASP A 160 -1.40 -9.48 18.57
CA ASP A 160 -2.45 -8.86 17.75
C ASP A 160 -1.82 -8.08 16.58
N ALA A 161 -0.78 -7.30 16.85
CA ALA A 161 -0.06 -6.58 15.80
C ALA A 161 0.71 -7.53 14.87
N GLN A 162 1.32 -8.60 15.40
CA GLN A 162 2.01 -9.59 14.58
C GLN A 162 1.04 -10.35 13.66
N HIS A 163 -0.16 -10.69 14.15
CA HIS A 163 -1.18 -11.32 13.31
C HIS A 163 -1.57 -10.44 12.12
N LEU A 164 -1.80 -9.14 12.37
CA LEU A 164 -2.11 -8.18 11.31
C LEU A 164 -0.92 -7.97 10.35
N ALA A 165 0.33 -8.00 10.85
CA ALA A 165 1.53 -7.95 10.01
C ALA A 165 1.62 -9.16 9.08
N ASP A 166 1.32 -10.36 9.59
CA ASP A 166 1.29 -11.59 8.80
C ASP A 166 0.21 -11.53 7.70
N LEU A 167 -0.97 -10.97 8.01
CA LEU A 167 -2.03 -10.73 7.02
C LEU A 167 -1.65 -9.73 5.92
N CYS A 168 -0.73 -8.81 6.22
CA CYS A 168 -0.17 -7.87 5.26
C CYS A 168 1.01 -8.45 4.46
N GLY A 169 1.42 -9.69 4.73
CA GLY A 169 2.61 -10.29 4.12
C GLY A 169 3.92 -9.62 4.57
N PHE A 170 3.90 -8.87 5.68
CA PHE A 170 5.09 -8.19 6.17
C PHE A 170 6.08 -9.16 6.80
N MET A 171 7.36 -8.95 6.51
CA MET A 171 8.48 -9.73 7.01
C MET A 171 9.56 -8.82 7.58
N GLY A 172 10.49 -9.38 8.35
CA GLY A 172 11.63 -8.61 8.87
C GLY A 172 11.24 -7.65 10.01
N ALA A 173 10.30 -8.07 10.86
CA ALA A 173 10.00 -7.37 12.11
C ALA A 173 11.28 -7.23 12.94
N SER A 174 11.53 -6.03 13.47
CA SER A 174 12.77 -5.68 14.16
C SER A 174 12.55 -4.94 15.47
N GLN A 175 11.38 -4.31 15.66
CA GLN A 175 11.04 -3.55 16.85
C GLN A 175 9.58 -3.74 17.21
N THR A 176 9.31 -3.81 18.51
CA THR A 176 7.96 -3.76 19.09
C THR A 176 7.95 -2.66 20.15
N LEU A 177 7.01 -1.73 20.03
CA LEU A 177 6.82 -0.58 20.90
C LEU A 177 5.43 -0.63 21.52
N THR A 178 5.30 -0.16 22.76
CA THR A 178 4.04 -0.01 23.47
C THR A 178 3.91 1.37 24.09
N GLU A 179 2.74 1.72 24.61
CA GLU A 179 2.53 3.00 25.31
C GLU A 179 3.44 3.19 26.52
N ALA A 180 4.02 2.11 27.04
CA ALA A 180 4.87 2.11 28.23
C ALA A 180 6.33 2.46 27.94
N ASN A 181 6.82 2.19 26.72
CA ASN A 181 8.23 2.37 26.34
C ASN A 181 8.45 3.39 25.22
N ALA A 182 7.39 3.95 24.63
CA ALA A 182 7.47 5.00 23.63
C ALA A 182 8.09 6.29 24.17
N THR A 183 8.99 6.86 23.37
CA THR A 183 9.57 8.19 23.57
C THR A 183 8.65 9.24 22.96
N LEU A 184 7.83 9.86 23.82
CA LEU A 184 6.89 10.89 23.42
C LEU A 184 7.56 12.29 23.45
N PRO A 185 7.56 13.03 22.33
CA PRO A 185 7.97 14.44 22.31
C PRO A 185 7.13 15.33 23.23
N SER A 186 7.72 16.39 23.77
CA SER A 186 7.04 17.31 24.69
C SER A 186 5.90 18.13 24.05
N ASP A 187 5.89 18.23 22.72
CA ASP A 187 4.84 18.88 21.92
C ASP A 187 3.57 18.01 21.78
N LEU A 188 3.64 16.71 22.08
CA LEU A 188 2.49 15.80 22.03
C LEU A 188 1.93 15.55 23.43
N THR A 189 0.61 15.39 23.53
CA THR A 189 -0.08 15.16 24.80
C THR A 189 -0.51 13.70 24.92
N LYS A 190 0.06 12.99 25.90
CA LYS A 190 -0.32 11.60 26.19
C LYS A 190 -1.78 11.51 26.61
N THR A 191 -2.54 10.64 25.96
CA THR A 191 -3.94 10.32 26.29
C THR A 191 -4.05 9.02 27.10
N SER A 192 -5.27 8.50 27.25
CA SER A 192 -5.52 7.19 27.87
C SER A 192 -5.32 6.01 26.91
N ALA A 193 -4.94 6.30 25.66
CA ALA A 193 -4.70 5.28 24.64
C ALA A 193 -3.62 4.29 25.07
N ARG A 194 -3.94 3.01 24.91
CA ARG A 194 -2.98 1.89 24.96
C ARG A 194 -2.71 1.44 23.54
N PHE A 195 -1.47 1.10 23.24
CA PHE A 195 -1.11 0.68 21.89
C PHE A 195 0.05 -0.31 21.87
N VAL A 196 0.11 -1.05 20.77
CA VAL A 196 1.31 -1.80 20.38
C VAL A 196 1.61 -1.50 18.92
N CYS A 197 2.86 -1.21 18.62
CA CYS A 197 3.38 -0.96 17.28
C CYS A 197 4.48 -1.95 16.98
N VAL A 198 4.30 -2.79 15.96
CA VAL A 198 5.35 -3.62 15.40
C VAL A 198 5.92 -2.92 14.17
N TYR A 199 7.24 -2.86 14.07
CA TYR A 199 7.97 -2.21 12.99
C TYR A 199 9.00 -3.16 12.38
N GLY A 200 9.15 -3.09 11.06
CA GLY A 200 10.15 -3.85 10.34
C GLY A 200 10.52 -3.22 9.01
N THR A 201 11.42 -3.90 8.31
CA THR A 201 11.90 -3.46 6.99
C THR A 201 11.89 -4.62 6.00
N MET A 202 11.48 -4.34 4.77
CA MET A 202 11.54 -5.27 3.63
C MET A 202 12.30 -4.62 2.48
N GLY A 203 13.60 -4.92 2.38
CA GLY A 203 14.50 -4.20 1.47
C GLY A 203 14.60 -2.72 1.87
N ASP A 204 14.42 -1.82 0.91
CA ASP A 204 14.49 -0.37 1.11
C ASP A 204 13.17 0.24 1.63
N TYR A 205 12.26 -0.58 2.17
CA TYR A 205 10.96 -0.15 2.65
C TYR A 205 10.82 -0.41 4.13
N SER A 206 10.25 0.56 4.82
CA SER A 206 9.87 0.46 6.22
C SER A 206 8.36 0.27 6.33
N TRP A 207 7.94 -0.61 7.21
CA TRP A 207 6.54 -0.88 7.48
C TRP A 207 6.26 -0.88 8.98
N SER A 208 5.02 -0.58 9.33
CA SER A 208 4.53 -0.68 10.70
C SER A 208 3.14 -1.26 10.76
N VAL A 209 2.81 -1.91 11.88
CA VAL A 209 1.46 -2.28 12.24
C VAL A 209 1.20 -1.78 13.65
N LEU A 210 0.18 -0.94 13.79
CA LEU A 210 -0.20 -0.30 15.03
C LEU A 210 -1.61 -0.73 15.42
N VAL A 211 -1.79 -1.20 16.66
CA VAL A 211 -3.12 -1.48 17.24
C VAL A 211 -3.30 -0.55 18.43
N VAL A 212 -4.40 0.18 18.46
CA VAL A 212 -4.71 1.19 19.48
C VAL A 212 -6.07 0.90 20.08
N SER A 213 -6.16 0.96 21.41
CA SER A 213 -7.42 0.96 22.14
C SER A 213 -7.52 2.21 23.03
N GLU A 214 -8.63 2.93 22.93
CA GLU A 214 -8.93 4.06 23.81
C GLU A 214 -10.43 4.09 24.17
N GLY A 215 -10.73 3.97 25.46
CA GLY A 215 -12.11 3.75 25.92
C GLY A 215 -12.68 2.47 25.30
N ASP A 216 -13.85 2.58 24.67
CA ASP A 216 -14.51 1.48 23.95
C ASP A 216 -14.11 1.39 22.47
N SER A 217 -13.22 2.28 22.01
CA SER A 217 -12.79 2.34 20.60
C SER A 217 -11.52 1.53 20.38
N VAL A 218 -11.51 0.74 19.31
CA VAL A 218 -10.35 -0.02 18.84
C VAL A 218 -10.12 0.29 17.37
N ARG A 219 -8.87 0.54 17.02
CA ARG A 219 -8.43 0.76 15.64
C ARG A 219 -7.08 0.09 15.42
N ALA A 220 -6.85 -0.32 14.18
CA ALA A 220 -5.55 -0.81 13.76
C ALA A 220 -5.20 -0.21 12.41
N SER A 221 -3.91 0.01 12.18
CA SER A 221 -3.40 0.46 10.90
C SER A 221 -2.13 -0.29 10.51
N ALA A 222 -1.95 -0.50 9.22
CA ALA A 222 -0.71 -0.94 8.61
C ALA A 222 -0.17 0.19 7.73
N THR A 223 1.13 0.43 7.74
CA THR A 223 1.77 1.42 6.88
C THR A 223 2.94 0.82 6.14
N CYS A 224 3.22 1.33 4.94
CA CYS A 224 4.43 1.01 4.19
C CYS A 224 4.90 2.23 3.39
N ALA A 225 6.20 2.49 3.42
CA ALA A 225 6.84 3.54 2.63
C ALA A 225 8.30 3.18 2.34
N PRO A 226 8.92 3.75 1.29
CA PRO A 226 10.36 3.74 1.16
C PRO A 226 11.00 4.30 2.44
N THR A 227 12.04 3.64 2.95
CA THR A 227 12.72 4.05 4.19
C THR A 227 13.25 5.48 4.10
N SER A 228 13.63 5.93 2.89
CA SER A 228 14.07 7.29 2.63
C SER A 228 13.00 8.37 2.84
N LEU A 229 11.71 8.01 2.90
CA LEU A 229 10.66 8.94 3.32
C LEU A 229 10.96 9.51 4.72
N TYR A 230 11.55 8.70 5.59
CA TYR A 230 11.80 9.04 6.98
C TYR A 230 13.08 9.87 7.19
N ASP A 231 13.93 10.00 6.17
CA ASP A 231 15.16 10.80 6.23
C ASP A 231 14.85 12.31 6.39
N ASP A 232 13.67 12.74 5.94
CA ASP A 232 13.20 14.13 6.05
C ASP A 232 12.66 14.49 7.45
N TYR A 233 12.58 13.52 8.38
CA TYR A 233 11.99 13.69 9.70
C TYR A 233 13.05 13.80 10.80
N ASP A 234 12.86 14.76 11.72
CA ASP A 234 13.68 14.85 12.92
C ASP A 234 13.28 13.76 13.94
N LEU A 235 14.01 12.65 13.91
CA LEU A 235 13.80 11.53 14.82
C LEU A 235 14.41 11.76 16.21
N SER A 236 15.17 12.84 16.45
CA SER A 236 15.85 13.06 17.73
C SER A 236 14.87 13.20 18.90
N LYS A 237 13.67 13.74 18.63
CA LYS A 237 12.58 13.85 19.61
C LYS A 237 11.83 12.53 19.86
N PHE A 238 12.05 11.53 19.02
CA PHE A 238 11.43 10.20 19.08
C PHE A 238 12.46 9.10 19.42
N GLY A 239 13.46 9.43 20.24
CA GLY A 239 14.49 8.45 20.62
C GLY A 239 15.35 7.94 19.46
N ASN A 240 15.40 8.68 18.34
CA ASN A 240 16.02 8.28 17.07
C ASN A 240 15.41 6.99 16.47
N SER A 241 14.09 6.82 16.63
CA SER A 241 13.35 5.62 16.20
C SER A 241 12.20 6.00 15.28
N ILE A 242 12.14 5.36 14.11
CA ILE A 242 11.02 5.49 13.17
C ILE A 242 9.75 4.91 13.82
N CYS A 243 9.86 3.79 14.55
CA CYS A 243 8.73 3.17 15.23
C CYS A 243 8.10 4.12 16.27
N ASP A 244 8.92 4.80 17.07
CA ASP A 244 8.46 5.80 18.04
C ASP A 244 7.79 6.98 17.33
N MET A 245 8.36 7.46 16.22
CA MET A 245 7.77 8.55 15.44
C MET A 245 6.38 8.15 14.91
N ILE A 246 6.28 7.01 14.25
CA ILE A 246 5.03 6.52 13.66
C ILE A 246 3.97 6.35 14.76
N ALA A 247 4.30 5.64 15.84
CA ALA A 247 3.34 5.37 16.90
C ALA A 247 2.91 6.65 17.63
N CYS A 248 3.84 7.54 17.97
CA CYS A 248 3.51 8.76 18.70
C CYS A 248 2.69 9.75 17.86
N VAL A 249 3.06 9.94 16.58
CA VAL A 249 2.29 10.81 15.67
C VAL A 249 0.90 10.24 15.43
N ASP A 250 0.79 8.94 15.18
CA ASP A 250 -0.53 8.34 14.94
C ASP A 250 -1.44 8.39 16.16
N VAL A 251 -0.91 8.21 17.38
CA VAL A 251 -1.74 8.11 18.58
C VAL A 251 -2.05 9.47 19.19
N TYR A 252 -1.14 10.45 19.09
CA TYR A 252 -1.19 11.67 19.90
C TYR A 252 -1.21 13.00 19.11
N GLU A 253 -1.12 12.98 17.78
CA GLU A 253 -1.30 14.15 16.89
C GLU A 253 -2.71 14.17 16.27
#